data_AF-A0A7S2UF16-F1
#
_entry.id   AF-A0A7S2UF16-F1
#
_cell.length_a   1.000
_cell.length_b   1.000
_cell.length_c   1.000
_cell.angle_alpha   90.00
_cell.angle_beta   90.00
_cell.angle_gamma   90.00
#
_symmetry.space_group_name_H-M   'P 1'
#
loop_
_entity.id
_entity.type
_entity.pdbx_description
1 polymer ?
#
loop_
_entity_poly.entity_id
_entity_poly.type
_entity_poly.pdbx_seq_one_letter_code
_entity_poly.pdbx_strand_id
1 'polypeptide(L)'
;SNVSNMSGMFHQAASFHQDISCWQISKVTNMNGMFSYAALFNEDISCWDTSSVLDMSCMFQHASSFNQDISCWDTSSVSDMSFMFHSAASFNHDISPWEMSNVSNMS
;
A
#
# COMPACT_ATOMS: atom_id res chain seq x y z
N SER A 1 7.12 16.56 -5.40
CA SER A 1 7.16 15.53 -6.46
C SER A 1 5.99 15.73 -7.41
N ASN A 2 6.12 15.38 -8.70
CA ASN A 2 5.01 15.31 -9.67
C ASN A 2 4.68 13.85 -10.04
N VAL A 3 5.20 12.88 -9.29
CA VAL A 3 4.89 11.47 -9.49
C VAL A 3 3.43 11.25 -9.12
N SER A 4 2.65 10.75 -10.10
CA SER A 4 1.25 10.36 -9.91
C SER A 4 1.07 8.83 -9.95
N ASN A 5 2.07 8.08 -10.40
CA ASN A 5 1.99 6.63 -10.55
C ASN A 5 3.23 5.97 -9.93
N MET A 6 3.00 5.09 -8.96
CA MET A 6 4.01 4.26 -8.29
C MET A 6 3.77 2.75 -8.50
N SER A 7 2.92 2.39 -9.47
CA SER A 7 2.58 1.00 -9.77
C SER A 7 3.83 0.15 -9.99
N GLY A 8 3.94 -0.96 -9.24
CA GLY A 8 5.01 -1.93 -9.39
C GLY A 8 6.43 -1.44 -9.10
N MET A 9 6.61 -0.25 -8.47
CA MET A 9 7.94 0.36 -8.30
C MET A 9 8.97 -0.55 -7.61
N PHE A 10 8.52 -1.38 -6.66
CA PHE A 10 9.34 -2.34 -5.93
C PHE A 10 8.81 -3.78 -6.07
N HIS A 11 8.11 -4.08 -7.17
CA HIS A 11 7.63 -5.43 -7.44
C HIS A 11 8.80 -6.44 -7.51
N GLN A 12 8.69 -7.55 -6.78
CA GLN A 12 9.71 -8.58 -6.61
C GLN A 12 11.05 -8.09 -6.02
N ALA A 13 11.08 -6.89 -5.42
CA ALA A 13 12.26 -6.40 -4.71
C ALA A 13 12.35 -7.07 -3.33
N ALA A 14 12.58 -8.39 -3.30
CA ALA A 14 12.50 -9.22 -2.10
C ALA A 14 13.43 -8.77 -0.95
N SER A 15 14.51 -8.05 -1.26
CA SER A 15 15.48 -7.52 -0.30
C SER A 15 15.37 -6.00 -0.07
N PHE A 16 14.31 -5.34 -0.55
CA PHE A 16 14.14 -3.90 -0.36
C PHE A 16 13.74 -3.57 1.09
N HIS A 17 14.51 -2.69 1.73
CA HIS A 17 14.38 -2.29 3.14
C HIS A 17 14.87 -0.84 3.38
N GLN A 18 14.74 0.03 2.38
CA GLN A 18 15.22 1.41 2.49
C GLN A 18 14.14 2.29 3.11
N ASP A 19 14.54 3.20 4.00
CA ASP A 19 13.64 4.20 4.57
C ASP A 19 13.08 5.12 3.45
N ILE A 20 11.75 5.10 3.34
CA ILE A 20 10.96 5.88 2.39
C ILE A 20 9.87 6.69 3.09
N SER A 21 9.93 6.81 4.42
CA SER A 21 8.98 7.59 5.21
C SER A 21 8.92 9.06 4.76
N CYS A 22 10.06 9.62 4.33
CA CYS A 22 10.15 11.01 3.87
C CYS A 22 9.56 11.29 2.47
N TRP A 23 9.07 10.27 1.77
CA TRP A 23 8.58 10.41 0.40
C TRP A 23 7.31 11.25 0.34
N GLN A 24 7.29 12.20 -0.59
CA GLN A 24 6.13 13.07 -0.84
C GLN A 24 5.22 12.45 -1.90
N ILE A 25 4.17 11.77 -1.44
CA ILE A 25 3.28 10.95 -2.27
C ILE A 25 1.86 11.52 -2.45
N SER A 26 1.56 12.72 -1.94
CA SER A 26 0.20 13.31 -1.94
C SER A 26 -0.45 13.53 -3.31
N LYS A 27 0.30 13.36 -4.41
CA LYS A 27 -0.22 13.40 -5.79
C LYS A 27 -0.33 12.03 -6.45
N VAL A 28 0.09 10.97 -5.77
CA VAL A 28 0.06 9.61 -6.29
C VAL A 28 -1.38 9.14 -6.31
N THR A 29 -1.81 8.66 -7.48
CA THR A 29 -3.15 8.12 -7.69
C THR A 29 -3.14 6.61 -7.90
N ASN A 30 -1.98 6.01 -8.19
CA ASN A 30 -1.85 4.57 -8.42
C ASN A 30 -0.66 3.98 -7.65
N MET A 31 -0.94 2.99 -6.80
CA MET A 31 0.02 2.19 -6.03
C MET A 31 -0.10 0.69 -6.30
N ASN A 32 -0.75 0.30 -7.41
CA ASN A 32 -0.96 -1.09 -7.78
C ASN A 32 0.35 -1.89 -7.71
N GLY A 33 0.36 -2.96 -6.91
CA GLY A 33 1.49 -3.88 -6.80
C GLY A 33 2.82 -3.23 -6.38
N MET A 34 2.83 -2.03 -5.78
CA MET A 34 4.07 -1.29 -5.50
C MET A 34 5.10 -2.13 -4.73
N PHE A 35 4.66 -2.91 -3.73
CA PHE A 35 5.50 -3.82 -2.93
C PHE A 35 5.12 -5.30 -3.12
N SER A 36 4.44 -5.64 -4.21
CA SER A 36 4.07 -7.03 -4.48
C SER A 36 5.34 -7.91 -4.58
N TYR A 37 5.36 -9.05 -3.89
CA TYR A 37 6.51 -9.94 -3.73
C TYR A 37 7.76 -9.30 -3.09
N ALA A 38 7.67 -8.13 -2.46
CA ALA A 38 8.75 -7.56 -1.66
C ALA A 38 8.78 -8.22 -0.27
N ALA A 39 9.22 -9.49 -0.23
CA ALA A 39 9.04 -10.39 0.91
C ALA A 39 9.53 -9.83 2.27
N LEU A 40 10.63 -9.06 2.28
CA LEU A 40 11.23 -8.47 3.48
C LEU A 40 10.79 -7.02 3.77
N PHE A 41 9.96 -6.41 2.93
CA PHE A 41 9.56 -5.02 3.13
C PHE A 41 8.69 -4.87 4.38
N ASN A 42 9.12 -4.02 5.31
CA ASN A 42 8.41 -3.70 6.55
C ASN A 42 8.76 -2.29 7.06
N GLU A 43 9.09 -1.36 6.16
CA GLU A 43 9.48 0.00 6.52
C GLU A 43 8.25 0.85 6.87
N ASP A 44 8.41 1.78 7.81
CA ASP A 44 7.32 2.67 8.25
C ASP A 44 6.88 3.60 7.10
N ILE A 45 5.60 3.46 6.75
CA ILE A 45 4.89 4.25 5.74
C ILE A 45 3.58 4.82 6.30
N SER A 46 3.42 4.84 7.63
CA SER A 46 2.24 5.39 8.31
C SER A 46 2.05 6.89 8.01
N CYS A 47 3.15 7.62 7.77
CA CYS A 47 3.12 9.07 7.50
C CYS A 47 2.73 9.46 6.07
N TRP A 48 2.45 8.49 5.20
CA TRP A 48 2.10 8.73 3.81
C TRP A 48 0.69 9.32 3.66
N ASP A 49 0.57 10.41 2.89
CA ASP A 49 -0.72 10.99 2.51
C ASP A 49 -1.31 10.22 1.31
N THR A 50 -2.25 9.32 1.59
CA THR A 50 -2.91 8.45 0.60
C THR A 50 -4.22 9.01 0.06
N SER A 51 -4.62 10.23 0.44
CA SER A 51 -5.94 10.81 0.13
C SER A 51 -6.26 10.90 -1.37
N SER A 52 -5.24 10.92 -2.22
CA SER A 52 -5.38 10.96 -3.69
C SER A 52 -5.29 9.59 -4.38
N VAL A 53 -5.00 8.52 -3.64
CA VAL A 53 -4.81 7.17 -4.21
C VAL A 53 -6.17 6.59 -4.60
N LEU A 54 -6.24 6.07 -5.84
CA LEU A 54 -7.43 5.46 -6.42
C LEU A 54 -7.32 3.93 -6.49
N ASP A 55 -6.09 3.41 -6.58
CA ASP A 55 -5.79 2.00 -6.78
C ASP A 55 -4.65 1.54 -5.85
N MET A 56 -4.99 0.62 -4.94
CA MET A 56 -4.08 -0.08 -4.02
C MET A 56 -4.06 -1.60 -4.26
N SER A 57 -4.60 -2.06 -5.39
CA SER A 57 -4.68 -3.49 -5.69
C SER A 57 -3.29 -4.14 -5.71
N CYS A 58 -3.18 -5.34 -5.16
CA CYS A 58 -1.94 -6.10 -4.99
C CYS A 58 -0.79 -5.39 -4.23
N MET A 59 -1.00 -4.23 -3.60
CA MET A 59 0.08 -3.37 -3.08
C MET A 59 1.08 -4.13 -2.19
N PHE A 60 0.60 -5.01 -1.31
CA PHE A 60 1.39 -5.86 -0.40
C PHE A 60 1.22 -7.36 -0.67
N GLN A 61 0.77 -7.74 -1.86
CA GLN A 61 0.59 -9.14 -2.23
C GLN A 61 1.92 -9.89 -2.05
N HIS A 62 1.93 -10.99 -1.29
CA HIS A 62 3.14 -11.76 -0.95
C HIS A 62 4.24 -10.97 -0.21
N ALA A 63 3.97 -9.77 0.32
CA ALA A 63 4.91 -9.06 1.20
C ALA A 63 4.85 -9.66 2.62
N SER A 64 5.44 -10.86 2.77
CA SER A 64 5.26 -11.71 3.94
C SER A 64 5.65 -11.07 5.28
N SER A 65 6.61 -10.15 5.29
CA SER A 65 7.10 -9.48 6.49
C SER A 65 6.39 -8.16 6.81
N PHE A 66 5.54 -7.65 5.93
CA PHE A 66 4.88 -6.36 6.14
C PHE A 66 3.89 -6.45 7.31
N ASN A 67 4.09 -5.59 8.31
CA ASN A 67 3.24 -5.48 9.50
C ASN A 67 3.30 -4.07 10.12
N GLN A 68 3.27 -3.02 9.29
CA GLN A 68 3.19 -1.65 9.77
C GLN A 68 1.74 -1.22 9.99
N ASP A 69 1.53 -0.35 10.98
CA ASP A 69 0.22 0.23 11.24
C ASP A 69 -0.09 1.30 10.18
N ILE A 70 -1.08 1.01 9.35
CA ILE A 70 -1.58 1.85 8.26
C ILE A 70 -3.06 2.21 8.49
N SER A 71 -3.56 2.06 9.72
CA SER A 71 -4.93 2.43 10.10
C SER A 71 -5.22 3.93 9.88
N CYS A 72 -4.17 4.76 9.85
CA CYS A 72 -4.24 6.20 9.63
C CYS A 72 -4.34 6.63 8.16
N TRP A 73 -4.20 5.71 7.20
CA TRP A 73 -4.31 6.03 5.79
C TRP A 73 -5.73 6.48 5.42
N ASP A 74 -5.81 7.53 4.60
CA ASP A 74 -7.06 7.97 3.99
C ASP A 74 -7.32 7.10 2.76
N THR A 75 -8.32 6.23 2.86
CA THR A 75 -8.78 5.35 1.76
C THR A 75 -10.03 5.86 1.08
N SER A 76 -10.51 7.06 1.40
CA SER A 76 -11.80 7.58 0.93
C SER A 76 -11.89 7.69 -0.60
N SER A 77 -10.76 7.85 -1.29
CA SER A 77 -10.70 7.91 -2.76
C SER A 77 -10.45 6.55 -3.44
N VAL A 78 -10.12 5.51 -2.68
CA VAL A 78 -9.69 4.21 -3.24
C VAL A 78 -10.89 3.45 -3.80
N SER A 79 -10.70 2.92 -5.01
CA SER A 79 -11.74 2.20 -5.77
C SER A 79 -11.44 0.70 -5.95
N ASP A 80 -10.17 0.30 -5.83
CA ASP A 80 -9.70 -1.09 -5.95
C ASP A 80 -8.66 -1.40 -4.86
N MET A 81 -8.91 -2.47 -4.09
CA MET A 81 -8.04 -3.04 -3.07
C MET A 81 -7.86 -4.56 -3.27
N SER A 82 -8.20 -5.09 -4.44
CA SER A 82 -8.12 -6.52 -4.72
C SER A 82 -6.72 -7.07 -4.46
N PHE A 83 -6.64 -8.22 -3.79
CA PHE A 83 -5.42 -8.91 -3.40
C PHE A 83 -4.41 -8.08 -2.59
N MET A 84 -4.79 -6.92 -2.04
CA MET A 84 -3.87 -5.98 -1.38
C MET A 84 -2.98 -6.66 -0.33
N PHE A 85 -3.55 -7.54 0.48
CA PHE A 85 -2.84 -8.31 1.52
C PHE A 85 -2.81 -9.82 1.24
N HIS A 86 -3.09 -10.25 0.00
CA HIS A 86 -3.09 -11.67 -0.31
C HIS A 86 -1.70 -12.27 -0.04
N SER A 87 -1.61 -13.26 0.85
CA SER A 87 -0.36 -13.86 1.32
C SER A 87 0.61 -12.89 2.04
N ALA A 88 0.14 -11.76 2.59
CA ALA A 88 0.90 -10.90 3.50
C ALA A 88 0.85 -11.46 4.93
N ALA A 89 1.58 -12.54 5.17
CA ALA A 89 1.40 -13.42 6.34
C ALA A 89 1.55 -12.73 7.72
N SER A 90 2.35 -11.68 7.83
CA SER A 90 2.60 -11.00 9.11
C SER A 90 1.59 -9.89 9.42
N PHE A 91 0.82 -9.42 8.44
CA PHE A 91 -0.05 -8.26 8.61
C PHE A 91 -1.22 -8.58 9.55
N ASN A 92 -1.34 -7.84 10.65
CA ASN A 92 -2.38 -8.09 11.66
C ASN A 92 -2.97 -6.82 12.31
N HIS A 93 -2.85 -5.67 11.65
CA HIS A 93 -3.36 -4.40 12.16
C HIS A 93 -4.85 -4.20 11.86
N ASP A 94 -5.51 -3.44 12.74
CA ASP A 94 -6.92 -3.08 12.56
C ASP A 94 -7.06 -2.03 11.44
N ILE A 95 -7.83 -2.39 10.41
CA ILE A 95 -8.18 -1.53 9.28
C ILE A 95 -9.67 -1.16 9.27
N SER A 96 -10.39 -1.39 10.37
CA SER A 96 -11.77 -0.94 10.54
C SER A 96 -11.99 0.58 10.36
N PRO A 97 -10.99 1.47 10.56
CA PRO A 97 -11.15 2.90 10.26
C PRO A 97 -11.20 3.26 8.77
N TRP A 98 -10.85 2.34 7.87
CA TRP A 98 -10.80 2.63 6.44
C TRP A 98 -12.19 2.87 5.85
N GLU A 99 -12.31 3.93 5.07
CA GLU A 99 -13.51 4.24 4.28
C GLU A 99 -13.58 3.31 3.07
N MET A 100 -14.65 2.50 3.01
CA MET A 100 -14.85 1.48 1.96
C MET A 100 -15.95 1.84 0.96
N SER A 101 -16.57 3.02 1.09
CA SER A 101 -17.75 3.41 0.32
C SER A 101 -17.51 3.49 -1.20
N ASN A 102 -16.28 3.76 -1.61
CA ASN A 102 -15.88 3.82 -3.03
C ASN A 102 -15.22 2.52 -3.52
N VAL A 103 -14.92 1.56 -2.64
CA VAL A 103 -14.24 0.32 -3.03
C VAL A 103 -15.23 -0.61 -3.73
N SER A 104 -14.95 -0.90 -4.99
CA SER A 104 -15.76 -1.80 -5.82
C SER A 104 -15.25 -3.23 -5.85
N ASN A 105 -13.98 -3.45 -5.45
CA ASN A 105 -13.32 -4.75 -5.49
C ASN A 105 -12.40 -4.95 -4.27
N MET A 106 -12.67 -6.03 -3.50
CA MET A 106 -11.89 -6.50 -2.35
C MET A 106 -11.56 -8.01 -2.45
N SER A 107 -11.53 -8.54 -3.68
CA SER A 107 -11.24 -9.97 -3.92
C SER A 107 -9.87 -10.43 -3.42
#